data_AF-B7FIW9-F1
#
_entry.id   AF-B7FIW9-F1
#
_cell.length_a   1.000
_cell.length_b   1.000
_cell.length_c   1.000
_cell.angle_alpha   90.00
_cell.angle_beta   90.00
_cell.angle_gamma   90.00
#
_symmetry.space_group_name_H-M   'P 1'
#
loop_
_entity.id
_entity.type
_entity.pdbx_description
1 polymer ?
#
loop_
_entity_poly.entity_id
_entity_poly.type
_entity_poly.pdbx_seq_one_letter_code
_entity_poly.pdbx_strand_id
1 'polypeptide(L)'
;MDLESVGDLAIHEIMENLKPEDIARISCVSNRFKSFTSDDSLWSKICFRELSLTQPIDHLGNPTPSFKEAYQTWREAFVMYPWSLVKRVKRCWDNIKTWLTNNFPEARETLCEGASEVEIQELEDVLNVKLPLPTRILYRFHNGQEIEKHDHDTSTSDISLGIIGGYSFYDHFVNVYLLPISQVIQETQQISHNLGFLRRSKYVLVAASSTYREKLFFLNCTNGQLYVGTRNLLTNRDLMPCVPQNLISLHHEMDSEKIQDAMLLWLEEHGRRLQRGFIKLLEEGNAKSISLFSRRIPCLFNCCNQWCADSRLCIACP
;
A
#
# COMPACT_ATOMS: atom_id res chain seq x y z
N MET A 1 31.25 -36.11 -11.26
CA MET A 1 30.74 -35.28 -12.37
C MET A 1 31.13 -33.86 -12.05
N ASP A 2 32.00 -33.28 -12.85
CA ASP A 2 32.57 -31.96 -12.59
C ASP A 2 31.61 -30.90 -13.15
N LEU A 3 30.94 -30.14 -12.28
CA LEU A 3 30.01 -29.10 -12.73
C LEU A 3 30.77 -27.97 -13.46
N GLU A 4 32.08 -27.86 -13.24
CA GLU A 4 32.96 -26.96 -13.98
C GLU A 4 33.27 -27.48 -15.40
N SER A 5 32.95 -28.73 -15.75
CA SER A 5 33.07 -29.18 -17.15
C SER A 5 31.84 -28.83 -18.00
N VAL A 6 30.80 -28.22 -17.40
CA VAL A 6 29.59 -27.79 -18.10
C VAL A 6 29.89 -26.50 -18.88
N GLY A 7 29.40 -26.42 -20.11
CA GLY A 7 29.60 -25.25 -20.97
C GLY A 7 28.91 -24.00 -20.44
N ASP A 8 29.46 -22.82 -20.75
CA ASP A 8 29.05 -21.53 -20.18
C ASP A 8 27.56 -21.21 -20.38
N LEU A 9 27.00 -21.57 -21.55
CA LEU A 9 25.57 -21.41 -21.85
C LEU A 9 24.67 -22.21 -20.89
N ALA A 10 25.03 -23.46 -20.60
CA ALA A 10 24.25 -24.30 -19.70
C ALA A 10 24.37 -23.83 -18.24
N ILE A 11 25.53 -23.30 -17.84
CA ILE A 11 25.69 -22.66 -16.53
C ILE A 11 24.78 -21.44 -16.42
N HIS A 12 24.75 -20.57 -17.44
CA HIS A 12 23.89 -19.38 -17.45
C HIS A 12 22.40 -19.74 -17.32
N GLU A 13 21.93 -20.73 -18.07
CA GLU A 13 20.54 -21.20 -18.00
C GLU A 13 20.18 -21.76 -16.61
N ILE A 14 21.11 -22.50 -15.98
CA ILE A 14 20.93 -22.98 -14.61
C ILE A 14 20.79 -21.78 -13.65
N MET A 15 21.67 -20.78 -13.73
CA MET A 15 21.64 -19.61 -12.84
C MET A 15 20.33 -18.82 -12.94
N GLU A 16 19.75 -18.68 -14.13
CA GLU A 16 18.49 -17.94 -14.32
C GLU A 16 17.30 -18.56 -13.58
N ASN A 17 17.34 -19.88 -13.37
CA ASN A 17 16.31 -20.66 -12.71
C ASN A 17 16.50 -20.77 -11.19
N LEU A 18 17.65 -20.33 -10.67
CA LEU A 18 17.94 -20.37 -9.24
C LEU A 18 17.36 -19.17 -8.48
N LYS A 19 17.18 -19.37 -7.18
CA LYS A 19 16.85 -18.29 -6.26
C LYS A 19 18.08 -17.41 -6.01
N PRO A 20 17.91 -16.11 -5.76
CA PRO A 20 19.03 -15.21 -5.46
C PRO A 20 19.91 -15.67 -4.30
N GLU A 21 19.33 -16.35 -3.30
CA GLU A 21 20.08 -16.94 -2.18
C GLU A 21 21.02 -18.07 -2.65
N ASP A 22 20.58 -18.88 -3.60
CA ASP A 22 21.37 -20.00 -4.13
C ASP A 22 22.46 -19.49 -5.09
N ILE A 23 22.16 -18.45 -5.87
CA ILE A 23 23.15 -17.72 -6.69
C ILE A 23 24.27 -17.16 -5.79
N ALA A 24 23.91 -16.55 -4.66
CA ALA A 24 24.90 -16.06 -3.70
C ALA A 24 25.78 -17.19 -3.14
N ARG A 25 25.20 -18.34 -2.80
CA ARG A 25 25.96 -19.51 -2.31
C ARG A 25 26.92 -20.05 -3.39
N ILE A 26 26.46 -20.16 -4.63
CA ILE A 26 27.28 -20.65 -5.75
C ILE A 26 28.45 -19.70 -6.05
N SER A 27 28.25 -18.38 -5.89
CA SER A 27 29.31 -17.39 -6.07
C SER A 27 30.53 -17.63 -5.17
N CYS A 28 30.35 -18.33 -4.04
CA CYS A 28 31.40 -18.66 -3.08
C CYS A 28 32.18 -19.95 -3.42
N VAL A 29 31.72 -20.73 -4.41
CA VAL A 29 32.27 -22.07 -4.71
C VAL A 29 33.55 -21.99 -5.54
N SER A 30 33.61 -21.13 -6.55
CA SER A 30 34.82 -20.92 -7.36
C SER A 30 34.86 -19.53 -8.02
N ASN A 31 36.06 -19.09 -8.44
CA ASN A 31 36.22 -17.80 -9.12
C ASN A 31 35.43 -17.73 -10.44
N ARG A 32 35.25 -18.86 -11.12
CA ARG A 32 34.43 -18.94 -12.34
C ARG A 32 32.96 -18.73 -12.02
N PHE A 33 32.42 -19.38 -10.99
CA PHE A 33 31.05 -19.12 -10.57
C PHE A 33 30.86 -17.69 -10.04
N LYS A 34 31.87 -17.12 -9.36
CA LYS A 34 31.85 -15.71 -8.93
C LYS A 34 31.72 -14.74 -10.11
N SER A 35 32.40 -15.00 -11.24
CA SER A 35 32.26 -14.15 -12.43
C SER A 35 30.86 -14.28 -13.04
N PHE A 36 30.31 -15.49 -13.19
CA PHE A 36 28.96 -15.69 -13.73
C PHE A 36 27.87 -15.06 -12.87
N THR A 37 27.94 -15.26 -11.55
CA THR A 37 26.97 -14.70 -10.60
C THR A 37 27.15 -13.20 -10.36
N SER A 38 28.13 -12.56 -11.00
CA SER A 38 28.30 -11.10 -11.02
C SER A 38 27.86 -10.47 -12.34
N ASP A 39 27.36 -11.27 -13.30
CA ASP A 39 26.82 -10.74 -14.55
C ASP A 39 25.54 -9.93 -14.30
N ASP A 40 25.56 -8.68 -14.73
CA ASP A 40 24.46 -7.75 -14.58
C ASP A 40 23.22 -8.17 -15.39
N SER A 41 23.40 -8.94 -16.48
CA SER A 41 22.29 -9.46 -17.29
C SER A 41 21.38 -10.41 -16.48
N LEU A 42 21.99 -11.25 -15.65
CA LEU A 42 21.31 -12.15 -14.71
C LEU A 42 20.54 -11.34 -13.65
N TRP A 43 21.20 -10.36 -13.03
CA TRP A 43 20.60 -9.54 -11.99
C TRP A 43 19.49 -8.64 -12.52
N SER A 44 19.58 -8.16 -13.76
CA SER A 44 18.51 -7.42 -14.44
C SER A 44 17.24 -8.26 -14.55
N LYS A 45 17.34 -9.52 -14.99
CA LYS A 45 16.20 -10.46 -15.05
C LYS A 45 15.61 -10.74 -13.67
N ILE A 46 16.45 -10.93 -12.65
CA ILE A 46 16.01 -11.16 -11.27
C ILE A 46 15.26 -9.93 -10.74
N CYS A 47 15.84 -8.73 -10.89
CA CYS A 47 15.22 -7.48 -10.45
C CYS A 47 13.91 -7.21 -11.17
N PHE A 48 13.82 -7.48 -12.47
CA PHE A 48 12.56 -7.38 -13.21
C PHE A 48 11.51 -8.37 -12.70
N ARG A 49 11.89 -9.64 -12.48
CA ARG A 49 10.96 -10.69 -12.01
C ARG A 49 10.45 -10.44 -10.59
N GLU A 50 11.34 -10.05 -9.68
CA GLU A 50 11.04 -9.93 -8.26
C GLU A 50 10.51 -8.55 -7.86
N LEU A 51 11.05 -7.50 -8.49
CA LEU A 51 10.81 -6.12 -8.11
C LEU A 51 10.27 -5.27 -9.27
N SER A 52 10.08 -5.83 -10.48
CA SER A 52 9.64 -5.09 -11.66
C SER A 52 10.51 -3.87 -11.98
N LEU A 53 11.80 -3.94 -11.65
CA LEU A 53 12.77 -2.90 -11.98
C LEU A 53 13.24 -3.06 -13.43
N THR A 54 13.23 -1.96 -14.18
CA THR A 54 13.77 -1.88 -15.55
C THR A 54 15.09 -1.10 -15.61
N GLN A 55 15.49 -0.51 -14.49
CA GLN A 55 16.73 0.26 -14.32
C GLN A 55 17.35 -0.10 -12.95
N PRO A 56 18.68 0.01 -12.79
CA PRO A 56 19.36 -0.27 -11.54
C PRO A 56 19.14 0.88 -10.55
N ILE A 57 18.01 0.85 -9.85
CA ILE A 57 17.65 1.86 -8.84
C ILE A 57 17.44 1.22 -7.47
N ASP A 58 17.78 1.96 -6.42
CA ASP A 58 17.53 1.56 -5.03
C ASP A 58 16.04 1.69 -4.65
N HIS A 59 15.71 1.39 -3.39
CA HIS A 59 14.36 1.47 -2.86
C HIS A 59 13.78 2.89 -2.73
N LEU A 60 14.63 3.91 -2.75
CA LEU A 60 14.24 5.32 -2.73
C LEU A 60 14.13 5.91 -4.15
N GLY A 61 14.53 5.14 -5.17
CA GLY A 61 14.53 5.55 -6.57
C GLY A 61 15.83 6.20 -7.05
N ASN A 62 16.90 6.15 -6.25
CA ASN A 62 18.21 6.65 -6.66
C ASN A 62 18.90 5.66 -7.60
N PRO A 63 19.64 6.14 -8.62
CA PRO A 63 20.43 5.27 -9.49
C PRO A 63 21.56 4.58 -8.72
N THR A 64 21.80 3.32 -9.07
CA THR A 64 22.90 2.49 -8.56
C THR A 64 23.79 2.03 -9.72
N PRO A 65 25.07 1.71 -9.46
CA PRO A 65 26.01 1.25 -10.49
C PRO A 65 25.62 -0.02 -11.26
N SER A 66 24.82 -0.92 -10.68
CA SER A 66 24.42 -2.20 -11.31
C SER A 66 23.11 -2.75 -10.74
N PHE A 67 22.43 -3.66 -11.46
CA PHE A 67 21.24 -4.35 -10.94
C PHE A 67 21.57 -5.24 -9.73
N LYS A 68 22.80 -5.75 -9.65
CA LYS A 68 23.26 -6.50 -8.48
C LYS A 68 23.27 -5.62 -7.23
N GLU A 69 23.85 -4.42 -7.34
CA GLU A 69 23.89 -3.45 -6.24
C GLU A 69 22.49 -2.92 -5.90
N ALA A 70 21.64 -2.66 -6.91
CA ALA A 70 20.23 -2.38 -6.68
C ALA A 70 19.58 -3.49 -5.84
N TYR A 71 19.69 -4.75 -6.26
CA TYR A 71 19.09 -5.86 -5.52
C TYR A 71 19.61 -5.96 -4.08
N GLN A 72 20.91 -5.75 -3.86
CA GLN A 72 21.52 -5.75 -2.53
C GLN A 72 20.95 -4.64 -1.65
N THR A 73 20.90 -3.39 -2.13
CA THR A 73 20.36 -2.26 -1.35
C THR A 73 18.89 -2.48 -0.99
N TRP A 74 18.09 -3.05 -1.90
CA TRP A 74 16.71 -3.45 -1.61
C TRP A 74 16.63 -4.53 -0.52
N ARG A 75 17.48 -5.56 -0.58
CA ARG A 75 17.50 -6.64 0.43
C ARG A 75 17.96 -6.14 1.80
N GLU A 76 18.91 -5.21 1.84
CA GLU A 76 19.39 -4.60 3.08
C GLU A 76 18.32 -3.69 3.70
N ALA A 77 17.69 -2.82 2.90
CA ALA A 77 16.67 -1.88 3.39
C ALA A 77 15.43 -2.55 4.00
N PHE A 78 15.11 -3.77 3.56
CA PHE A 78 13.97 -4.56 4.01
C PHE A 78 14.37 -5.88 4.69
N VAL A 79 15.61 -6.00 5.18
CA VAL A 79 16.15 -7.26 5.73
C VAL A 79 15.32 -7.84 6.87
N MET A 80 14.64 -6.99 7.65
CA MET A 80 13.79 -7.38 8.78
C MET A 80 12.40 -7.88 8.36
N TYR A 81 12.03 -7.74 7.08
CA TYR A 81 10.73 -8.14 6.56
C TYR A 81 10.81 -9.41 5.72
N PRO A 82 9.76 -10.25 5.74
CA PRO A 82 9.69 -11.37 4.82
C PRO A 82 9.69 -10.89 3.37
N TRP A 83 10.65 -11.38 2.57
CA TRP A 83 10.87 -10.88 1.21
C TRP A 83 9.66 -11.06 0.28
N SER A 84 8.90 -12.14 0.44
CA SER A 84 7.63 -12.37 -0.28
C SER A 84 6.61 -11.26 -0.05
N LEU A 85 6.48 -10.80 1.20
CA LEU A 85 5.56 -9.73 1.58
C LEU A 85 6.03 -8.37 1.02
N VAL A 86 7.34 -8.09 1.04
CA VAL A 86 7.91 -6.88 0.41
C VAL A 86 7.57 -6.83 -1.08
N LYS A 87 7.78 -7.93 -1.81
CA LYS A 87 7.43 -8.02 -3.24
C LYS A 87 5.93 -7.81 -3.50
N ARG A 88 5.07 -8.34 -2.63
CA ARG A 88 3.61 -8.17 -2.70
C ARG A 88 3.21 -6.71 -2.50
N VAL A 89 3.70 -6.07 -1.44
CA VAL A 89 3.40 -4.66 -1.14
C VAL A 89 3.94 -3.74 -2.24
N LYS A 90 5.14 -4.00 -2.76
CA LYS A 90 5.69 -3.27 -3.91
C LYS A 90 4.74 -3.32 -5.10
N ARG A 91 4.27 -4.51 -5.47
CA ARG A 91 3.33 -4.68 -6.59
C ARG A 91 2.02 -3.92 -6.36
N CYS A 92 1.50 -3.94 -5.13
CA CYS A 92 0.32 -3.16 -4.76
C CYS A 92 0.53 -1.67 -5.02
N TRP A 93 1.63 -1.11 -4.52
CA TRP A 93 1.97 0.31 -4.71
C TRP A 93 2.27 0.66 -6.16
N ASP A 94 3.01 -0.16 -6.89
CA ASP A 94 3.31 0.07 -8.31
C ASP A 94 2.02 0.11 -9.13
N ASN A 95 1.05 -0.78 -8.87
CA ASN A 95 -0.24 -0.76 -9.54
C ASN A 95 -0.99 0.57 -9.35
N ILE A 96 -1.01 1.09 -8.12
CA ILE A 96 -1.65 2.37 -7.78
C ILE A 96 -0.87 3.52 -8.43
N LYS A 97 0.45 3.58 -8.24
CA LYS A 97 1.31 4.62 -8.82
C LYS A 97 1.22 4.69 -10.33
N THR A 98 1.32 3.56 -11.03
CA THR A 98 1.19 3.52 -12.49
C THR A 98 -0.16 4.08 -12.93
N TRP A 99 -1.24 3.77 -12.21
CA TRP A 99 -2.54 4.36 -12.51
C TRP A 99 -2.54 5.87 -12.27
N LEU A 100 -2.01 6.35 -11.14
CA LEU A 100 -1.92 7.78 -10.81
C LEU A 100 -1.08 8.54 -11.84
N THR A 101 0.11 8.05 -12.21
CA THR A 101 0.95 8.67 -13.24
C THR A 101 0.21 8.86 -14.57
N ASN A 102 -0.62 7.89 -14.95
CA ASN A 102 -1.31 7.92 -16.23
C ASN A 102 -2.64 8.70 -16.20
N ASN A 103 -3.28 8.84 -15.04
CA ASN A 103 -4.66 9.35 -14.95
C ASN A 103 -4.81 10.54 -14.01
N PHE A 104 -4.04 10.61 -12.93
CA PHE A 104 -4.17 11.65 -11.91
C PHE A 104 -2.79 12.05 -11.33
N PRO A 105 -1.90 12.64 -12.15
CA PRO A 105 -0.53 12.97 -11.76
C PRO A 105 -0.46 13.95 -10.59
N GLU A 106 -1.44 14.86 -10.45
CA GLU A 106 -1.52 15.79 -9.34
C GLU A 106 -1.63 15.05 -8.00
N ALA A 107 -2.41 13.96 -7.94
CA ALA A 107 -2.52 13.13 -6.73
C ALA A 107 -1.28 12.26 -6.51
N ARG A 108 -0.56 11.90 -7.59
CA ARG A 108 0.73 11.19 -7.49
C ARG A 108 1.77 12.02 -6.73
N GLU A 109 1.84 13.33 -7.00
CA GLU A 109 2.81 14.22 -6.34
C GLU A 109 2.59 14.32 -4.83
N THR A 110 1.37 14.08 -4.35
CA THR A 110 1.09 14.10 -2.91
C THR A 110 1.65 12.89 -2.17
N LEU A 111 2.05 11.81 -2.84
CA LEU A 111 2.57 10.61 -2.17
C LEU A 111 3.91 10.95 -1.50
N CYS A 112 3.96 10.82 -0.18
CA CYS A 112 5.21 11.01 0.56
C CYS A 112 6.21 9.88 0.26
N GLU A 113 7.48 10.18 0.45
CA GLU A 113 8.54 9.17 0.49
C GLU A 113 8.26 8.12 1.56
N GLY A 114 8.90 6.96 1.44
CA GLY A 114 8.74 5.87 2.39
C GLY A 114 9.19 6.27 3.80
N ALA A 115 8.41 5.90 4.81
CA ALA A 115 8.77 6.12 6.21
C ALA A 115 10.05 5.36 6.56
N SER A 116 10.83 5.90 7.50
CA SER A 116 11.92 5.19 8.16
C SER A 116 11.40 4.23 9.23
N GLU A 117 12.21 3.24 9.62
CA GLU A 117 11.89 2.38 10.77
C GLU A 117 11.75 3.15 12.08
N VAL A 118 12.47 4.28 12.20
CA VAL A 118 12.41 5.14 13.39
C VAL A 118 11.06 5.82 13.49
N GLU A 119 10.52 6.37 12.40
CA GLU A 119 9.18 6.98 12.38
C GLU A 119 8.07 5.95 12.66
N ILE A 120 8.19 4.74 12.09
CA ILE A 120 7.25 3.65 12.39
C ILE A 120 7.34 3.26 13.87
N GLN A 121 8.55 3.19 14.43
CA GLN A 121 8.73 2.87 15.85
C GLN A 121 8.18 3.96 16.76
N GLU A 122 8.36 5.24 16.40
CA GLU A 122 7.78 6.38 17.12
C GLU A 122 6.26 6.27 17.19
N LEU A 123 5.58 5.96 16.07
CA LEU A 123 4.14 5.74 16.07
C LEU A 123 3.73 4.63 17.04
N GLU A 124 4.41 3.49 16.97
CA GLU A 124 4.12 2.34 17.83
C GLU A 124 4.31 2.66 19.32
N ASP A 125 5.36 3.42 19.65
CA ASP A 125 5.69 3.77 21.03
C ASP A 125 4.74 4.84 21.57
N VAL A 126 4.47 5.90 20.80
CA VAL A 126 3.58 7.00 21.20
C VAL A 126 2.13 6.54 21.33
N LEU A 127 1.65 5.71 20.41
CA LEU A 127 0.29 5.18 20.45
C LEU A 127 0.17 3.88 21.28
N ASN A 128 1.30 3.33 21.74
CA ASN A 128 1.38 2.06 22.46
C ASN A 128 0.66 0.92 21.69
N VAL A 129 0.99 0.77 20.41
CA VAL A 129 0.45 -0.28 19.52
C VAL A 129 1.60 -1.02 18.83
N LYS A 130 1.30 -2.17 18.21
CA LYS A 130 2.22 -2.83 17.27
C LYS A 130 1.55 -2.94 15.92
N LEU A 131 2.07 -2.25 14.93
CA LEU A 131 1.49 -2.26 13.60
C LEU A 131 1.65 -3.66 12.98
N PRO A 132 0.61 -4.17 12.29
CA PRO A 132 0.76 -5.39 11.50
C PRO A 132 1.91 -5.25 10.49
N LEU A 133 2.67 -6.33 10.27
CA LEU A 133 3.81 -6.32 9.33
C LEU A 133 3.46 -5.78 7.93
N PRO A 134 2.33 -6.14 7.30
CA PRO A 134 1.99 -5.59 5.99
C PRO A 134 1.78 -4.06 6.03
N THR A 135 1.11 -3.55 7.06
CA THR A 135 0.96 -2.11 7.29
C THR A 135 2.29 -1.39 7.47
N ARG A 136 3.24 -1.95 8.24
CA ARG A 136 4.59 -1.36 8.37
C ARG A 136 5.26 -1.21 7.01
N ILE A 137 5.23 -2.26 6.20
CA ILE A 137 5.84 -2.25 4.86
C ILE A 137 5.11 -1.27 3.94
N LEU A 138 3.77 -1.17 4.01
CA LEU A 138 3.01 -0.17 3.25
C LEU A 138 3.54 1.25 3.49
N TYR A 139 3.77 1.62 4.76
CA TYR A 139 4.34 2.91 5.14
C TYR A 139 5.83 3.04 4.75
N ARG A 140 6.63 1.97 4.80
CA ARG A 140 8.02 1.97 4.30
C ARG A 140 8.14 2.26 2.81
N PHE A 141 7.10 2.00 2.01
CA PHE A 141 7.07 2.38 0.59
C PHE A 141 6.58 3.81 0.37
N HIS A 142 5.50 4.21 1.06
CA HIS A 142 4.96 5.57 0.99
C HIS A 142 4.37 5.96 2.35
N ASN A 143 4.86 7.06 2.93
CA ASN A 143 4.38 7.59 4.19
C ASN A 143 3.07 8.37 4.04
N GLY A 144 2.03 7.75 3.48
CA GLY A 144 0.75 8.40 3.22
C GLY A 144 0.83 9.51 2.16
N GLN A 145 0.02 10.54 2.34
CA GLN A 145 -0.07 11.70 1.46
C GLN A 145 0.21 13.00 2.20
N GLU A 146 0.91 13.92 1.54
CA GLU A 146 0.98 15.30 1.99
C GLU A 146 -0.41 15.93 1.82
N ILE A 147 -0.99 16.33 2.95
CA ILE A 147 -2.25 17.06 2.98
C ILE A 147 -1.88 18.53 3.08
N GLU A 148 -1.95 19.24 1.96
CA GLU A 148 -1.85 20.69 1.98
C GLU A 148 -2.93 21.23 2.93
N LYS A 149 -2.49 21.94 3.98
CA LYS A 149 -3.39 22.78 4.77
C LYS A 149 -3.76 23.95 3.88
N HIS A 150 -4.79 23.79 3.05
CA HIS A 150 -5.31 24.93 2.31
C HIS A 150 -5.76 25.98 3.34
N ASP A 151 -5.01 27.07 3.44
CA ASP A 151 -5.46 28.29 4.10
C ASP A 151 -6.80 28.68 3.49
N HIS A 152 -7.77 28.99 4.35
CA HIS A 152 -9.17 29.25 4.02
C HIS A 152 -9.43 30.43 3.06
N ASP A 153 -8.41 31.03 2.43
CA ASP A 153 -8.49 32.37 1.83
C ASP A 153 -8.12 32.51 0.33
N THR A 154 -7.97 31.42 -0.44
CA THR A 154 -7.87 31.56 -1.91
C THR A 154 -8.75 30.58 -2.66
N SER A 155 -9.63 31.15 -3.50
CA SER A 155 -10.65 30.51 -4.36
C SER A 155 -10.09 29.66 -5.51
N THR A 156 -8.94 29.01 -5.33
CA THR A 156 -8.23 28.28 -6.37
C THR A 156 -7.51 27.07 -5.79
N SER A 157 -8.26 26.03 -5.42
CA SER A 157 -7.99 24.65 -5.86
C SER A 157 -9.12 23.72 -5.40
N ASP A 158 -10.15 23.54 -6.23
CA ASP A 158 -11.20 22.53 -6.03
C ASP A 158 -10.71 21.10 -6.35
N ILE A 159 -9.39 20.87 -6.32
CA ILE A 159 -8.78 19.58 -6.67
C ILE A 159 -8.62 18.77 -5.39
N SER A 160 -9.31 17.64 -5.31
CA SER A 160 -9.27 16.79 -4.12
C SER A 160 -8.44 15.55 -4.40
N LEU A 161 -7.25 15.54 -3.80
CA LEU A 161 -6.12 14.69 -4.18
C LEU A 161 -6.05 13.38 -3.39
N GLY A 162 -7.00 13.09 -2.50
CA GLY A 162 -7.01 11.87 -1.70
C GLY A 162 -7.09 10.60 -2.55
N ILE A 163 -6.07 9.73 -2.41
CA ILE A 163 -5.92 8.52 -3.24
C ILE A 163 -6.88 7.41 -2.84
N ILE A 164 -7.37 7.42 -1.60
CA ILE A 164 -8.44 6.51 -1.15
C ILE A 164 -9.75 6.84 -1.89
N GLY A 165 -9.87 8.08 -2.37
CA GLY A 165 -10.99 8.60 -3.13
C GLY A 165 -12.18 8.95 -2.26
N GLY A 166 -13.32 9.15 -2.89
CA GLY A 166 -14.56 9.41 -2.18
C GLY A 166 -15.75 9.56 -3.11
N TYR A 167 -16.60 10.52 -2.83
CA TYR A 167 -17.82 10.76 -3.60
C TYR A 167 -18.32 12.18 -3.44
N SER A 168 -19.01 12.65 -4.48
CA SER A 168 -19.79 13.87 -4.47
C SER A 168 -21.25 13.50 -4.76
N PHE A 169 -22.16 13.81 -3.85
CA PHE A 169 -23.59 13.63 -4.06
C PHE A 169 -24.38 14.72 -3.33
N TYR A 170 -25.18 15.49 -4.08
CA TYR A 170 -25.81 16.72 -3.60
C TYR A 170 -24.78 17.69 -2.99
N ASP A 171 -25.01 18.14 -1.76
CA ASP A 171 -24.13 19.00 -0.96
C ASP A 171 -23.11 18.19 -0.14
N HIS A 172 -22.95 16.89 -0.42
CA HIS A 172 -22.01 16.02 0.30
C HIS A 172 -20.80 15.73 -0.56
N PHE A 173 -19.67 16.32 -0.16
CA PHE A 173 -18.37 16.07 -0.75
C PHE A 173 -17.48 15.35 0.26
N VAL A 174 -16.98 14.17 -0.12
CA VAL A 174 -16.03 13.37 0.67
C VAL A 174 -14.86 13.03 -0.22
N ASN A 175 -13.66 13.30 0.27
CA ASN A 175 -12.40 12.89 -0.34
C ASN A 175 -11.45 12.43 0.75
N VAL A 176 -10.97 11.20 0.67
CA VAL A 176 -10.22 10.55 1.74
C VAL A 176 -8.74 10.44 1.36
N TYR A 177 -7.88 10.88 2.27
CA TYR A 177 -6.44 10.84 2.17
C TYR A 177 -5.89 9.68 2.99
N LEU A 178 -4.85 9.02 2.48
CA LEU A 178 -4.05 8.12 3.30
C LEU A 178 -3.13 8.98 4.18
N LEU A 179 -3.24 8.88 5.50
CA LEU A 179 -2.55 9.79 6.41
C LEU A 179 -1.06 9.42 6.55
N PRO A 180 -0.14 10.41 6.57
CA PRO A 180 1.24 10.20 6.97
C PRO A 180 1.33 9.89 8.46
N ILE A 181 2.37 9.17 8.88
CA ILE A 181 2.57 8.71 10.27
C ILE A 181 2.40 9.83 11.30
N SER A 182 2.94 11.02 11.03
CA SER A 182 2.82 12.18 11.92
C SER A 182 1.36 12.57 12.18
N GLN A 183 0.53 12.57 11.13
CA GLN A 183 -0.90 12.81 11.23
C GLN A 183 -1.64 11.62 11.84
N VAL A 184 -1.25 10.37 11.56
CA VAL A 184 -1.82 9.19 12.24
C VAL A 184 -1.69 9.34 13.75
N ILE A 185 -0.51 9.75 14.25
CA ILE A 185 -0.28 9.98 15.68
C ILE A 185 -1.20 11.08 16.20
N GLN A 186 -1.16 12.26 15.59
CA GLN A 186 -1.93 13.42 16.01
C GLN A 186 -3.44 13.14 16.02
N GLU A 187 -3.98 12.65 14.91
CA GLU A 187 -5.41 12.43 14.72
C GLU A 187 -5.91 11.27 15.60
N THR A 188 -5.12 10.20 15.76
CA THR A 188 -5.48 9.10 16.67
C THR A 188 -5.56 9.56 18.12
N GLN A 189 -4.63 10.40 18.58
CA GLN A 189 -4.68 10.96 19.92
C GLN A 189 -5.91 11.85 20.11
N GLN A 190 -6.12 12.81 19.20
CA GLN A 190 -7.26 13.73 19.24
C GLN A 190 -8.60 12.98 19.28
N ILE A 191 -8.78 12.01 18.40
CA ILE A 191 -10.04 11.26 18.36
C ILE A 191 -10.19 10.30 19.54
N SER A 192 -9.11 9.77 20.09
CA SER A 192 -9.14 8.93 21.31
C SER A 192 -9.55 9.73 22.55
N HIS A 193 -9.35 11.05 22.56
CA HIS A 193 -9.92 11.91 23.59
C HIS A 193 -11.45 11.99 23.48
N ASN A 194 -11.99 12.05 22.27
CA ASN A 194 -13.43 12.18 22.01
C ASN A 194 -14.16 10.83 22.09
N LEU A 195 -13.52 9.75 21.64
CA LEU A 195 -14.05 8.39 21.56
C LEU A 195 -13.37 7.51 22.62
N GLY A 196 -13.80 7.62 23.87
CA GLY A 196 -13.16 6.95 25.01
C GLY A 196 -13.01 5.41 24.92
N PHE A 197 -13.67 4.73 23.97
CA PHE A 197 -13.46 3.29 23.71
C PHE A 197 -12.17 3.00 22.93
N LEU A 198 -11.70 3.93 22.11
CA LEU A 198 -10.43 3.79 21.38
C LEU A 198 -9.24 3.76 22.35
N ARG A 199 -9.33 4.38 23.53
CA ARG A 199 -8.23 4.37 24.53
C ARG A 199 -7.83 2.98 25.04
N ARG A 200 -8.77 2.02 25.05
CA ARG A 200 -8.49 0.63 25.47
C ARG A 200 -8.23 -0.30 24.29
N SER A 201 -8.47 0.18 23.08
CA SER A 201 -8.54 -0.61 21.88
C SER A 201 -7.37 -0.20 20.99
N LYS A 202 -6.63 -1.14 20.40
CA LYS A 202 -5.40 -0.82 19.64
C LYS A 202 -5.72 -0.29 18.24
N TYR A 203 -6.61 0.70 18.14
CA TYR A 203 -7.00 1.34 16.88
C TYR A 203 -6.08 2.51 16.56
N VAL A 204 -5.72 2.64 15.29
CA VAL A 204 -5.01 3.79 14.74
C VAL A 204 -5.78 4.33 13.54
N LEU A 205 -5.91 5.66 13.43
CA LEU A 205 -6.60 6.32 12.33
C LEU A 205 -5.63 6.47 11.15
N VAL A 206 -5.81 5.67 10.10
CA VAL A 206 -4.86 5.58 8.96
C VAL A 206 -5.28 6.37 7.74
N ALA A 207 -6.57 6.68 7.60
CA ALA A 207 -7.09 7.49 6.51
C ALA A 207 -8.25 8.35 6.99
N ALA A 208 -8.32 9.59 6.53
CA ALA A 208 -9.36 10.54 6.91
C ALA A 208 -9.76 11.43 5.74
N SER A 209 -11.00 11.92 5.75
CA SER A 209 -11.46 12.91 4.78
C SER A 209 -11.12 14.34 5.19
N SER A 210 -10.83 15.19 4.21
CA SER A 210 -10.56 16.62 4.43
C SER A 210 -11.80 17.47 4.73
N THR A 211 -13.02 16.92 4.63
CA THR A 211 -14.27 17.68 4.75
C THR A 211 -15.00 17.49 6.08
N TYR A 212 -15.92 18.43 6.35
CA TYR A 212 -16.74 18.59 7.56
C TYR A 212 -17.54 17.34 8.01
N ARG A 213 -17.66 16.31 7.16
CA ARG A 213 -18.28 15.02 7.49
C ARG A 213 -17.22 13.94 7.39
N GLU A 214 -16.48 13.79 8.48
CA GLU A 214 -15.29 12.97 8.60
C GLU A 214 -15.57 11.49 8.28
N LYS A 215 -15.14 11.04 7.10
CA LYS A 215 -14.93 9.61 6.85
C LYS A 215 -13.59 9.22 7.42
N LEU A 216 -13.63 8.39 8.45
CA LEU A 216 -12.47 7.98 9.23
C LEU A 216 -12.25 6.48 9.10
N PHE A 217 -11.01 6.08 8.83
CA PHE A 217 -10.61 4.69 8.69
C PHE A 217 -9.67 4.28 9.81
N PHE A 218 -10.09 3.30 10.61
CA PHE A 218 -9.36 2.81 11.77
C PHE A 218 -8.79 1.44 11.49
N LEU A 219 -7.47 1.30 11.57
CA LEU A 219 -6.81 -0.01 11.60
C LEU A 219 -6.78 -0.51 13.04
N ASN A 220 -7.30 -1.70 13.30
CA ASN A 220 -7.12 -2.39 14.56
C ASN A 220 -5.82 -3.21 14.52
N CYS A 221 -4.82 -2.76 15.26
CA CYS A 221 -3.49 -3.37 15.30
C CYS A 221 -3.45 -4.75 15.98
N THR A 222 -4.51 -5.16 16.69
CA THR A 222 -4.58 -6.48 17.33
C THR A 222 -5.05 -7.57 16.38
N ASN A 223 -6.10 -7.30 15.59
CA ASN A 223 -6.68 -8.28 14.69
C ASN A 223 -6.40 -8.00 13.19
N GLY A 224 -5.75 -6.88 12.88
CA GLY A 224 -5.40 -6.49 11.52
C GLY A 224 -6.58 -6.06 10.66
N GLN A 225 -7.76 -5.84 11.25
CA GLN A 225 -8.95 -5.41 10.53
C GLN A 225 -8.96 -3.89 10.34
N LEU A 226 -9.46 -3.46 9.18
CA LEU A 226 -9.66 -2.06 8.82
C LEU A 226 -11.15 -1.78 8.97
N TYR A 227 -11.48 -0.69 9.66
CA TYR A 227 -12.86 -0.26 9.88
C TYR A 227 -13.05 1.13 9.31
N VAL A 228 -14.27 1.42 8.89
CA VAL A 228 -14.72 2.77 8.57
C VAL A 228 -15.77 3.21 9.59
N GLY A 229 -15.65 4.45 10.07
CA GLY A 229 -16.67 5.08 10.90
C GLY A 229 -17.96 5.31 10.14
N THR A 230 -19.10 4.99 10.75
CA THR A 230 -20.41 5.34 10.18
C THR A 230 -20.83 6.74 10.62
N ARG A 231 -21.95 7.23 10.11
CA ARG A 231 -22.56 8.50 10.54
C ARG A 231 -22.82 8.56 12.05
N ASN A 232 -22.97 7.42 12.71
CA ASN A 232 -23.22 7.30 14.15
C ASN A 232 -21.95 6.99 14.95
N LEU A 233 -20.75 7.24 14.42
CA LEU A 233 -19.50 6.96 15.12
C LEU A 233 -19.43 7.68 16.49
N LEU A 234 -19.80 8.96 16.54
CA LEU A 234 -19.76 9.75 17.78
C LEU A 234 -20.88 9.38 18.77
N THR A 235 -22.03 8.95 18.26
CA THR A 235 -23.23 8.67 19.08
C THR A 235 -23.31 7.22 19.55
N ASN A 236 -23.09 6.27 18.63
CA ASN A 236 -23.25 4.84 18.85
C ASN A 236 -21.94 4.06 18.81
N ARG A 237 -20.82 4.70 18.44
CA ARG A 237 -19.51 4.03 18.26
C ARG A 237 -19.55 2.97 17.15
N ASP A 238 -20.37 3.23 16.15
CA ASP A 238 -20.61 2.31 15.05
C ASP A 238 -19.42 2.31 14.07
N LEU A 239 -18.74 1.17 14.00
CA LEU A 239 -17.64 0.87 13.08
C LEU A 239 -18.04 -0.27 12.16
N MET A 240 -17.78 -0.12 10.86
CA MET A 240 -18.06 -1.16 9.86
C MET A 240 -16.75 -1.74 9.31
N PRO A 241 -16.57 -3.07 9.27
CA PRO A 241 -15.36 -3.67 8.72
C PRO A 241 -15.28 -3.43 7.19
N CYS A 242 -14.09 -3.05 6.73
CA CYS A 242 -13.81 -2.77 5.33
C CYS A 242 -13.48 -4.04 4.53
N VAL A 243 -13.10 -5.13 5.20
CA VAL A 243 -12.64 -6.37 4.57
C VAL A 243 -13.27 -7.59 5.27
N PRO A 244 -13.58 -8.68 4.56
CA PRO A 244 -14.10 -9.90 5.18
C PRO A 244 -13.10 -10.50 6.16
N GLN A 245 -13.55 -10.81 7.39
CA GLN A 245 -12.67 -11.31 8.45
C GLN A 245 -11.94 -12.61 8.07
N ASN A 246 -12.55 -13.47 7.25
CA ASN A 246 -11.96 -14.73 6.82
C ASN A 246 -10.79 -14.57 5.83
N LEU A 247 -10.58 -13.37 5.29
CA LEU A 247 -9.42 -13.08 4.45
C LEU A 247 -8.21 -12.62 5.26
N ILE A 248 -8.40 -12.14 6.49
CA ILE A 248 -7.31 -11.61 7.32
C ILE A 248 -6.54 -12.77 7.95
N SER A 249 -5.22 -12.72 7.84
CA SER A 249 -4.32 -13.76 8.34
C SER A 249 -3.05 -13.11 8.88
N LEU A 250 -3.01 -12.90 10.20
CA LEU A 250 -1.85 -12.32 10.90
C LEU A 250 -0.92 -13.37 11.53
N HIS A 251 -1.42 -14.57 11.80
CA HIS A 251 -0.73 -15.59 12.59
C HIS A 251 -0.55 -16.88 11.78
N HIS A 252 0.46 -16.94 10.92
CA HIS A 252 0.96 -18.20 10.38
C HIS A 252 2.48 -18.22 10.43
N GLU A 253 3.01 -19.04 11.33
CA GLU A 253 4.42 -19.07 11.75
C GLU A 253 5.40 -19.53 10.65
N MET A 254 4.92 -20.04 9.51
CA MET A 254 5.77 -20.70 8.53
C MET A 254 5.57 -20.27 7.08
N ASP A 255 4.52 -19.50 6.76
CA ASP A 255 4.23 -19.11 5.37
C ASP A 255 4.06 -17.59 5.26
N SER A 256 5.20 -16.93 5.09
CA SER A 256 5.28 -15.47 4.92
C SER A 256 4.49 -14.95 3.72
N GLU A 257 4.13 -15.80 2.76
CA GLU A 257 3.30 -15.42 1.61
C GLU A 257 1.84 -15.15 1.99
N LYS A 258 1.38 -15.69 3.13
CA LYS A 258 -0.02 -15.61 3.58
C LYS A 258 -0.29 -14.54 4.63
N ILE A 259 0.73 -13.80 5.06
CA ILE A 259 0.55 -12.70 6.01
C ILE A 259 -0.20 -11.58 5.28
N GLN A 260 -1.39 -11.25 5.76
CA GLN A 260 -2.19 -10.16 5.23
C GLN A 260 -3.10 -9.56 6.29
N ASP A 261 -3.08 -8.23 6.35
CA ASP A 261 -4.03 -7.42 7.08
C ASP A 261 -5.08 -6.84 6.12
N ALA A 262 -6.11 -6.24 6.68
CA ALA A 262 -7.17 -5.62 5.92
C ALA A 262 -6.71 -4.39 5.15
N MET A 263 -5.67 -3.68 5.60
CA MET A 263 -5.19 -2.47 4.94
C MET A 263 -4.54 -2.81 3.59
N LEU A 264 -3.65 -3.80 3.55
CA LEU A 264 -3.06 -4.30 2.31
C LEU A 264 -4.14 -4.86 1.38
N LEU A 265 -5.04 -5.70 1.90
CA LEU A 265 -6.12 -6.29 1.10
C LEU A 265 -7.03 -5.22 0.47
N TRP A 266 -7.36 -4.18 1.24
CA TRP A 266 -8.18 -3.07 0.75
C TRP A 266 -7.46 -2.29 -0.35
N LEU A 267 -6.18 -1.98 -0.18
CA LEU A 267 -5.39 -1.24 -1.19
C LEU A 267 -5.17 -2.05 -2.47
N GLU A 268 -4.93 -3.36 -2.35
CA GLU A 268 -4.81 -4.25 -3.50
C GLU A 268 -6.10 -4.27 -4.34
N GLU A 269 -7.25 -4.39 -3.67
CA GLU A 269 -8.55 -4.33 -4.34
C GLU A 269 -8.82 -2.94 -4.93
N HIS A 270 -8.47 -1.87 -4.22
CA HIS A 270 -8.60 -0.50 -4.71
C HIS A 270 -7.82 -0.30 -6.00
N GLY A 271 -6.53 -0.66 -6.02
CA GLY A 271 -5.69 -0.63 -7.22
C GLY A 271 -6.27 -1.48 -8.36
N ARG A 272 -6.78 -2.68 -8.06
CA ARG A 272 -7.44 -3.54 -9.05
C ARG A 272 -8.68 -2.87 -9.66
N ARG A 273 -9.48 -2.17 -8.84
CA ARG A 273 -10.69 -1.46 -9.31
C ARG A 273 -10.37 -0.23 -10.14
N LEU A 274 -9.30 0.49 -9.82
CA LEU A 274 -8.76 1.58 -10.64
C LEU A 274 -8.32 1.05 -12.02
N GLN A 275 -7.48 0.02 -12.05
CA GLN A 275 -6.96 -0.56 -13.29
C GLN A 275 -8.06 -1.12 -14.20
N ARG A 276 -9.10 -1.73 -13.62
CA ARG A 276 -10.24 -2.26 -14.39
C ARG A 276 -11.31 -1.21 -14.72
N GLY A 277 -11.13 0.03 -14.29
CA GLY A 277 -12.06 1.13 -14.56
C GLY A 277 -13.41 1.03 -13.85
N PHE A 278 -13.49 0.26 -12.75
CA PHE A 278 -14.68 0.24 -11.88
C PHE A 278 -14.83 1.54 -11.09
N ILE A 279 -13.68 2.09 -10.68
CA ILE A 279 -13.50 3.39 -10.05
C ILE A 279 -12.77 4.26 -11.08
N LYS A 280 -13.17 5.52 -11.22
CA LYS A 280 -12.61 6.43 -12.23
C LYS A 280 -12.35 7.80 -11.64
N LEU A 281 -11.44 8.53 -12.27
CA LEU A 281 -11.33 9.97 -12.08
C LEU A 281 -12.62 10.64 -12.59
N LEU A 282 -13.25 11.46 -11.76
CA LEU A 282 -14.30 12.37 -12.17
C LEU A 282 -13.72 13.76 -12.31
N GLU A 283 -14.09 14.41 -13.41
CA GLU A 283 -13.79 15.80 -13.69
C GLU A 283 -15.14 16.53 -13.80
N GLU A 284 -15.42 17.41 -12.84
CA GLU A 284 -16.63 18.24 -12.82
C GLU A 284 -16.21 19.70 -12.68
N GLY A 285 -16.26 20.45 -13.79
CA GLY A 285 -15.70 21.80 -13.86
C GLY A 285 -14.18 21.77 -13.66
N ASN A 286 -13.68 22.49 -12.66
CA ASN A 286 -12.26 22.49 -12.28
C ASN A 286 -11.92 21.44 -11.20
N ALA A 287 -12.92 20.73 -10.68
CA ALA A 287 -12.72 19.75 -9.62
C ALA A 287 -12.37 18.38 -10.20
N LYS A 288 -11.29 17.77 -9.68
CA LYS A 288 -10.89 16.39 -9.99
C LYS A 288 -10.87 15.55 -8.72
N SER A 289 -11.42 14.34 -8.78
CA SER A 289 -11.36 13.40 -7.67
C SER A 289 -11.59 11.94 -8.10
N ILE A 290 -11.04 11.00 -7.34
CA ILE A 290 -11.30 9.57 -7.52
C ILE A 290 -12.69 9.24 -6.96
N SER A 291 -13.62 8.84 -7.81
CA SER A 291 -14.99 8.49 -7.38
C SER A 291 -15.17 7.00 -7.18
N LEU A 292 -15.58 6.63 -5.96
CA LEU A 292 -15.79 5.26 -5.53
C LEU A 292 -17.10 4.65 -6.08
N PHE A 293 -17.98 5.47 -6.67
CA PHE A 293 -19.21 5.03 -7.31
C PHE A 293 -19.01 4.77 -8.81
N SER A 294 -19.51 3.62 -9.28
CA SER A 294 -19.50 3.30 -10.71
C SER A 294 -20.61 4.06 -11.44
N ARG A 295 -20.28 4.79 -12.50
CA ARG A 295 -21.25 5.47 -13.38
C ARG A 295 -22.00 4.54 -14.36
N ARG A 296 -21.83 3.20 -14.30
CA ARG A 296 -22.71 2.29 -15.08
C ARG A 296 -24.14 2.39 -14.52
N ILE A 297 -25.03 2.92 -15.36
CA ILE A 297 -26.43 3.31 -15.13
C ILE A 297 -27.28 2.21 -14.43
N PRO A 298 -28.31 2.60 -13.65
CA PRO A 298 -28.98 1.78 -12.65
C PRO A 298 -30.10 0.90 -13.24
N CYS A 299 -29.74 -0.10 -14.04
CA CYS A 299 -30.67 -1.18 -14.40
C CYS A 299 -30.56 -2.40 -13.47
N LEU A 300 -29.75 -2.32 -12.42
CA LEU A 300 -29.48 -3.42 -11.50
C LEU A 300 -29.51 -2.96 -10.04
N PHE A 301 -30.48 -2.12 -9.64
CA PHE A 301 -30.68 -1.82 -8.21
C PHE A 301 -30.90 -3.09 -7.37
N ASN A 302 -31.42 -4.17 -7.98
CA ASN A 302 -31.57 -5.47 -7.31
C ASN A 302 -30.33 -6.40 -7.40
N CYS A 303 -29.38 -6.18 -8.31
CA CYS A 303 -28.14 -6.98 -8.38
C CYS A 303 -26.90 -6.27 -7.83
N CYS A 304 -26.90 -4.93 -7.73
CA CYS A 304 -25.87 -4.20 -7.00
C CYS A 304 -25.93 -4.50 -5.50
N ASN A 305 -27.10 -4.78 -4.94
CA ASN A 305 -27.19 -5.31 -3.58
C ASN A 305 -26.58 -6.70 -3.48
N GLN A 306 -26.69 -7.55 -4.52
CA GLN A 306 -26.08 -8.88 -4.49
C GLN A 306 -24.55 -8.81 -4.62
N TRP A 307 -23.98 -7.96 -5.49
CA TRP A 307 -22.53 -7.84 -5.64
C TRP A 307 -21.86 -6.91 -4.60
N CYS A 308 -22.52 -5.86 -4.11
CA CYS A 308 -22.05 -5.15 -2.91
C CYS A 308 -22.23 -5.99 -1.63
N ALA A 309 -23.11 -7.00 -1.63
CA ALA A 309 -23.18 -8.01 -0.56
C ALA A 309 -22.19 -9.17 -0.75
N ASP A 310 -21.87 -9.57 -1.99
CA ASP A 310 -20.97 -10.69 -2.29
C ASP A 310 -19.50 -10.27 -2.29
N SER A 311 -19.18 -9.04 -2.73
CA SER A 311 -17.91 -8.37 -2.39
C SER A 311 -18.10 -7.58 -1.11
N ARG A 312 -17.98 -8.27 0.02
CA ARG A 312 -17.91 -7.76 1.41
C ARG A 312 -16.71 -6.79 1.66
N LEU A 313 -16.45 -5.88 0.73
CA LEU A 313 -15.62 -4.68 0.90
C LEU A 313 -16.56 -3.48 0.81
N CYS A 314 -17.21 -3.14 1.92
CA CYS A 314 -18.14 -2.02 1.99
C CYS A 314 -17.40 -0.69 1.91
N ILE A 315 -17.21 -0.20 0.68
CA ILE A 315 -16.98 1.22 0.44
C ILE A 315 -18.34 1.80 0.09
N ALA A 316 -18.94 2.47 1.08
CA ALA A 316 -20.15 3.29 0.97
C ALA A 316 -21.50 2.56 0.76
N CYS A 317 -22.22 2.35 1.87
CA CYS A 317 -23.62 2.75 1.95
C CYS A 317 -23.81 3.54 3.26
N PRO A 318 -24.63 4.62 3.25
CA PRO A 318 -24.91 5.45 4.43
C PRO A 318 -25.61 4.69 5.56
#